data_AF-A0A3P1SN76-F1
#
_entry.id   AF-A0A3P1SN76-F1
#
_cell.length_a   1.000
_cell.length_b   1.000
_cell.length_c   1.000
_cell.angle_alpha   90.00
_cell.angle_beta   90.00
_cell.angle_gamma   90.00
#
_symmetry.space_group_name_H-M   'P 1'
#
loop_
_entity.id
_entity.type
_entity.pdbx_description
1 polymer ?
#
loop_
_entity_poly.entity_id
_entity_poly.type
_entity_poly.pdbx_seq_one_letter_code
_entity_poly.pdbx_strand_id
1 'polypeptide(L)'
;MFLAGKLPSGTVSGVSLKIPYQDLGIQNATEYSAVVLLSDVDDFTAQYQVNLSAYNAWFGGGLYNDKIIEWHKGSGLYKVGAKASYPMFWNYFKVAPESSMDLQDSWVASCTEGIKGKVLCDQVIVMGDTQSKLSIKGDYVGDIETFITHYKRHLDSWKQSE
;
A
#
# COMPACT_ATOMS: atom_id res chain seq x y z
N MET A 1 10.14 -25.00 11.41
CA MET A 1 11.15 -24.49 12.36
C MET A 1 11.78 -23.26 11.74
N PHE A 2 11.29 -22.07 12.08
CA PHE A 2 11.86 -20.81 11.58
C PHE A 2 12.76 -20.24 12.68
N LEU A 3 14.01 -19.92 12.33
CA LEU A 3 14.99 -19.36 13.25
C LEU A 3 14.74 -17.85 13.38
N ALA A 4 14.15 -17.43 14.49
CA ALA A 4 14.08 -16.03 14.89
C ALA A 4 15.43 -15.63 15.51
N GLY A 5 16.30 -15.00 14.71
CA GLY A 5 17.49 -14.34 15.23
C GLY A 5 17.11 -13.00 15.87
N LYS A 6 17.50 -12.77 17.13
CA LYS A 6 17.41 -11.44 17.75
C LYS A 6 18.34 -10.46 17.03
N LEU A 7 17.80 -9.36 16.54
CA LEU A 7 18.57 -8.27 15.94
C LEU A 7 18.81 -7.14 16.95
N PRO A 8 19.94 -6.39 16.84
CA PRO A 8 20.33 -5.37 17.80
C PRO A 8 19.53 -4.06 17.62
N SER A 9 19.34 -3.34 18.71
CA SER A 9 18.69 -2.03 18.75
C SER A 9 19.46 -0.99 17.93
N GLY A 10 18.84 -0.48 16.85
CA GLY A 10 19.40 0.62 16.05
C GLY A 10 19.04 0.59 14.55
N THR A 11 18.43 -0.47 14.04
CA THR A 11 18.03 -0.58 12.63
C THR A 11 16.61 -1.11 12.54
N VAL A 12 15.76 -0.45 11.74
CA VAL A 12 14.39 -0.88 11.39
C VAL A 12 14.44 -2.36 11.02
N SER A 13 14.10 -3.23 11.96
CA SER A 13 14.17 -4.68 11.79
C SER A 13 12.87 -5.12 11.16
N GLY A 14 12.76 -4.86 9.86
CA GLY A 14 11.59 -5.29 9.12
C GLY A 14 11.69 -6.74 8.69
N VAL A 15 10.60 -7.50 8.82
CA VAL A 15 10.52 -8.86 8.26
C VAL A 15 9.85 -8.77 6.88
N SER A 16 10.55 -9.23 5.85
CA SER A 16 9.97 -9.36 4.51
C SER A 16 9.40 -10.77 4.32
N LEU A 17 8.12 -10.83 3.98
CA LEU A 17 7.39 -12.06 3.70
C LEU A 17 6.91 -12.04 2.25
N LYS A 18 6.87 -13.22 1.63
CA LYS A 18 6.23 -13.42 0.33
C LYS A 18 4.95 -14.20 0.57
N ILE A 19 3.82 -13.62 0.20
CA ILE A 19 2.50 -14.24 0.36
C ILE A 19 2.00 -14.63 -1.02
N PRO A 20 1.70 -15.92 -1.26
CA PRO A 20 1.12 -16.34 -2.52
C PRO A 20 -0.14 -15.54 -2.87
N TYR A 21 -0.28 -15.10 -4.11
CA TYR A 21 -1.47 -14.33 -4.50
C TYR A 21 -2.77 -15.14 -4.38
N GLN A 22 -2.69 -16.47 -4.45
CA GLN A 22 -3.82 -17.37 -4.20
C GLN A 22 -4.35 -17.24 -2.77
N ASP A 23 -3.45 -17.09 -1.79
CA ASP A 23 -3.81 -16.89 -0.38
C ASP A 23 -4.47 -15.52 -0.14
N LEU A 24 -4.23 -14.58 -1.05
CA LEU A 24 -4.86 -13.27 -1.09
C LEU A 24 -6.14 -13.22 -1.95
N GLY A 25 -6.55 -14.34 -2.56
CA GLY A 25 -7.78 -14.46 -3.33
C GLY A 25 -7.63 -14.35 -4.86
N ILE A 26 -6.42 -14.26 -5.42
CA ILE A 26 -6.20 -14.28 -6.87
C ILE A 26 -5.94 -15.71 -7.36
N GLN A 27 -6.91 -16.33 -8.01
CA GLN A 27 -6.76 -17.72 -8.46
C GLN A 27 -5.92 -17.87 -9.74
N ASN A 28 -5.81 -16.83 -10.57
CA ASN A 28 -5.17 -16.89 -11.90
C ASN A 28 -3.89 -16.02 -12.02
N ALA A 29 -3.18 -15.76 -10.91
CA ALA A 29 -1.97 -14.96 -10.95
C ALA A 29 -0.83 -15.69 -11.68
N THR A 30 -0.18 -15.00 -12.65
CA THR A 30 0.97 -15.53 -13.40
C THR A 30 2.30 -15.37 -12.66
N GLU A 31 2.36 -14.45 -11.71
CA GLU A 31 3.44 -14.37 -10.72
C GLU A 31 2.95 -14.89 -9.37
N TYR A 32 3.89 -15.36 -8.53
CA TYR A 32 3.52 -16.19 -7.39
C TYR A 32 3.13 -15.43 -6.14
N SER A 33 3.65 -14.22 -5.87
CA SER A 33 3.52 -13.62 -4.53
C SER A 33 3.47 -12.10 -4.46
N ALA A 34 2.67 -11.57 -3.53
CA ALA A 34 2.83 -10.22 -2.98
C ALA A 34 4.02 -10.18 -2.00
N VAL A 35 4.63 -9.01 -1.84
CA VAL A 35 5.67 -8.79 -0.84
C VAL A 35 5.06 -8.00 0.31
N VAL A 36 5.28 -8.48 1.53
CA VAL A 36 4.88 -7.79 2.75
C VAL A 36 6.13 -7.43 3.54
N LEU A 37 6.25 -6.17 3.94
CA LEU A 37 7.26 -5.74 4.90
C LEU A 37 6.55 -5.39 6.21
N LEU A 38 6.89 -6.10 7.29
CA LEU A 38 6.46 -5.79 8.65
C LEU A 38 7.47 -4.83 9.28
N SER A 39 7.04 -3.79 9.97
CA SER A 39 7.90 -2.92 10.78
C SER A 39 7.11 -2.28 11.91
N ASP A 40 7.81 -1.63 12.84
CA ASP A 40 7.16 -0.72 13.79
C ASP A 40 6.45 0.41 13.04
N VAL A 41 5.32 0.89 13.58
CA VAL A 41 4.58 2.02 13.03
C VAL A 41 5.36 3.30 13.33
N ASP A 42 5.62 4.12 12.32
CA ASP A 42 6.19 5.46 12.52
C ASP A 42 5.11 6.45 12.99
N ASP A 43 5.51 7.52 13.69
CA ASP A 43 4.59 8.51 14.28
C ASP A 43 3.59 9.08 13.27
N PHE A 44 4.02 9.31 12.03
CA PHE A 44 3.17 9.87 10.99
C PHE A 44 2.10 8.85 10.59
N THR A 45 2.50 7.62 10.29
CA THR A 45 1.58 6.55 9.92
C THR A 45 0.64 6.20 11.08
N ALA A 46 1.12 6.25 12.34
CA ALA A 46 0.28 6.05 13.51
C ALA A 46 -0.86 7.09 13.58
N GLN A 47 -0.54 8.35 13.30
CA GLN A 47 -1.48 9.46 13.35
C GLN A 47 -2.48 9.44 12.17
N TYR A 48 -1.99 9.28 10.94
CA TYR A 48 -2.81 9.49 9.75
C TYR A 48 -3.30 8.20 9.09
N GLN A 49 -2.77 7.04 9.51
CA GLN A 49 -3.14 5.72 8.98
C GLN A 49 -2.92 5.58 7.46
N VAL A 50 -2.13 6.47 6.89
CA VAL A 50 -1.70 6.52 5.48
C VAL A 50 -0.24 6.90 5.44
N ASN A 51 0.43 6.66 4.31
CA ASN A 51 1.79 7.15 4.15
C ASN A 51 1.84 8.64 3.78
N LEU A 52 3.01 9.26 3.97
CA LEU A 52 3.23 10.69 3.70
C LEU A 52 2.98 11.08 2.23
N SER A 53 3.24 10.18 1.27
CA SER A 53 2.98 10.44 -0.15
C SER A 53 1.50 10.60 -0.43
N ALA A 54 0.66 9.72 0.14
CA ALA A 54 -0.79 9.78 0.01
C ALA A 54 -1.36 11.05 0.64
N TYR A 55 -0.89 11.41 1.83
CA TYR A 55 -1.26 12.67 2.49
C TYR A 55 -0.95 13.89 1.62
N ASN A 56 0.28 13.96 1.10
CA ASN A 56 0.70 15.07 0.24
C ASN A 56 -0.08 15.10 -1.08
N ALA A 57 -0.37 13.95 -1.69
CA ALA A 57 -1.17 13.87 -2.90
C ALA A 57 -2.60 14.39 -2.68
N TRP A 58 -3.18 14.07 -1.52
CA TRP A 58 -4.51 14.52 -1.15
C TRP A 58 -4.56 16.03 -0.92
N PHE A 59 -3.75 16.55 -0.01
CA PHE A 59 -3.77 17.97 0.37
C PHE A 59 -2.99 18.89 -0.59
N GLY A 60 -2.30 18.33 -1.59
CA GLY A 60 -1.48 19.11 -2.52
C GLY A 60 -0.21 19.67 -1.87
N GLY A 61 0.49 18.85 -1.07
CA GLY A 61 1.73 19.20 -0.42
C GLY A 61 2.98 18.80 -1.22
N GLY A 62 4.05 19.58 -1.08
CA GLY A 62 5.37 19.26 -1.65
C GLY A 62 5.34 19.11 -3.17
N LEU A 63 5.72 17.92 -3.68
CA LEU A 63 5.71 17.65 -5.12
C LEU A 63 4.30 17.67 -5.74
N TYR A 64 3.25 17.54 -4.92
CA TYR A 64 1.86 17.51 -5.36
C TYR A 64 1.18 18.88 -5.36
N ASN A 65 1.91 19.98 -5.16
CA ASN A 65 1.36 21.33 -5.28
C ASN A 65 0.68 21.53 -6.65
N ASP A 66 1.31 21.02 -7.72
CA ASP A 66 0.75 20.94 -9.07
C ASP A 66 0.35 19.49 -9.39
N LYS A 67 -0.65 18.95 -8.69
CA LYS A 67 -1.11 17.58 -8.93
C LYS A 67 -1.94 17.44 -10.21
N ILE A 68 -1.76 16.31 -10.87
CA ILE A 68 -2.61 15.81 -11.95
C ILE A 68 -3.60 14.82 -11.34
N ILE A 69 -4.89 14.96 -11.66
CA ILE A 69 -5.96 14.08 -11.20
C ILE A 69 -6.63 13.47 -12.43
N GLU A 70 -6.58 12.15 -12.56
CA GLU A 70 -7.15 11.41 -13.71
C GLU A 70 -8.02 10.26 -13.23
N TRP A 71 -9.18 10.06 -13.86
CA TRP A 71 -9.97 8.85 -13.62
C TRP A 71 -9.41 7.68 -14.42
N HIS A 72 -8.96 6.63 -13.72
CA HIS A 72 -8.42 5.44 -14.34
C HIS A 72 -9.51 4.39 -14.54
N LYS A 73 -10.02 4.29 -15.78
CA LYS A 73 -11.12 3.38 -16.12
C LYS A 73 -10.87 1.91 -15.79
N GLY A 74 -9.62 1.45 -15.90
CA GLY A 74 -9.28 0.04 -15.66
C GLY A 74 -9.47 -0.40 -14.21
N SER A 75 -9.18 0.48 -13.25
CA SER A 75 -9.36 0.18 -11.81
C SER A 75 -10.60 0.83 -11.20
N GLY A 76 -11.24 1.78 -11.89
CA GLY A 76 -12.33 2.57 -11.32
C GLY A 76 -11.89 3.46 -10.17
N LEU A 77 -10.70 4.05 -10.26
CA LEU A 77 -10.10 4.87 -9.20
C LEU A 77 -9.55 6.19 -9.76
N TYR A 78 -9.44 7.20 -8.89
CA TYR A 78 -8.72 8.43 -9.19
C TYR A 78 -7.23 8.23 -9.01
N LYS A 79 -6.47 8.50 -10.06
CA LYS A 79 -5.02 8.52 -10.10
C LYS A 79 -4.55 9.95 -9.86
N VAL A 80 -3.83 10.19 -8.77
CA VAL A 80 -3.33 11.51 -8.38
C VAL A 80 -1.81 11.50 -8.36
N GLY A 81 -1.18 12.21 -9.29
CA GLY A 81 0.27 12.26 -9.45
C GLY A 81 0.82 13.68 -9.35
N ALA A 82 2.07 13.83 -8.94
CA ALA A 82 2.77 15.10 -9.01
C ALA A 82 3.17 15.40 -10.46
N LYS A 83 2.83 16.57 -11.01
CA LYS A 83 3.15 16.93 -12.41
C LYS A 83 4.62 16.76 -12.77
N ALA A 84 5.53 17.08 -11.84
CA ALA A 84 6.98 16.97 -12.05
C ALA A 84 7.48 15.52 -12.19
N SER A 85 6.73 14.54 -11.71
CA SER A 85 7.13 13.14 -11.69
C SER A 85 6.09 12.19 -12.28
N TYR A 86 5.07 12.72 -12.96
CA TYR A 86 4.04 11.91 -13.59
C TYR A 86 4.54 11.37 -14.94
N PRO A 87 4.31 10.08 -15.29
CA PRO A 87 3.54 9.08 -14.55
C PRO A 87 4.36 8.20 -13.59
N MET A 88 5.61 8.54 -13.23
CA MET A 88 6.47 7.67 -12.42
C MET A 88 5.94 7.39 -11.01
N PHE A 89 5.33 8.37 -10.35
CA PHE A 89 4.76 8.22 -8.99
C PHE A 89 3.35 8.79 -8.93
N TRP A 90 2.44 8.05 -8.29
CA TRP A 90 1.08 8.50 -8.05
C TRP A 90 0.44 7.78 -6.87
N ASN A 91 -0.73 8.25 -6.47
CA ASN A 91 -1.59 7.60 -5.48
C ASN A 91 -2.95 7.30 -6.11
N TYR A 92 -3.55 6.17 -5.75
CA TYR A 92 -4.92 5.87 -6.08
C TYR A 92 -5.85 6.23 -4.93
N PHE A 93 -6.99 6.82 -5.28
CA PHE A 93 -8.07 7.15 -4.36
C PHE A 93 -9.43 6.72 -4.93
N LYS A 94 -10.37 6.37 -4.06
CA LYS A 94 -11.76 6.04 -4.42
C LYS A 94 -12.52 7.26 -4.93
N VAL A 95 -12.20 8.42 -4.38
CA VAL A 95 -12.77 9.71 -4.75
C VAL A 95 -11.68 10.74 -4.99
N ALA A 96 -12.01 11.83 -5.69
CA ALA A 96 -11.07 12.92 -5.87
C ALA A 96 -10.78 13.63 -4.53
N PRO A 97 -9.57 14.17 -4.31
CA PRO A 97 -9.19 14.88 -3.07
C PRO A 97 -10.02 16.11 -2.69
N GLU A 98 -10.89 16.58 -3.59
CA GLU A 98 -11.82 17.69 -3.34
C GLU A 98 -13.15 17.22 -2.72
N SER A 99 -13.31 15.91 -2.54
CA SER A 99 -14.48 15.30 -1.90
C SER A 99 -14.51 15.56 -0.40
N SER A 100 -15.69 15.48 0.20
CA SER A 100 -15.90 15.58 1.66
C SER A 100 -15.52 14.31 2.42
N MET A 101 -15.10 13.24 1.74
CA MET A 101 -14.69 12.00 2.39
C MET A 101 -13.31 12.13 3.04
N ASP A 102 -13.10 11.40 4.13
CA ASP A 102 -11.81 11.35 4.81
C ASP A 102 -10.72 10.69 3.94
N LEU A 103 -9.50 11.23 4.03
CA LEU A 103 -8.33 10.75 3.31
C LEU A 103 -8.07 9.26 3.56
N GLN A 104 -8.15 8.82 4.82
CA GLN A 104 -7.89 7.44 5.23
C GLN A 104 -8.81 6.46 4.50
N ASP A 105 -10.10 6.76 4.44
CA ASP A 105 -11.10 5.89 3.81
C ASP A 105 -11.06 5.95 2.28
N SER A 106 -10.54 7.06 1.75
CA SER A 106 -10.45 7.33 0.32
C SER A 106 -9.19 6.76 -0.31
N TRP A 107 -8.08 6.68 0.42
CA TRP A 107 -6.80 6.21 -0.10
C TRP A 107 -6.78 4.70 -0.34
N VAL A 108 -6.23 4.30 -1.47
CA VAL A 108 -6.23 2.90 -1.93
C VAL A 108 -4.83 2.30 -2.03
N ALA A 109 -3.87 3.04 -2.60
CA ALA A 109 -2.47 2.63 -2.70
C ALA A 109 -1.58 3.78 -3.16
N SER A 110 -0.28 3.69 -2.91
CA SER A 110 0.76 4.51 -3.57
C SER A 110 1.49 3.66 -4.61
N CYS A 111 1.59 4.14 -5.84
CA CYS A 111 2.17 3.36 -6.93
C CYS A 111 3.39 4.04 -7.55
N THR A 112 4.30 3.21 -8.01
CA THR A 112 5.50 3.60 -8.73
C THR A 112 5.61 2.79 -10.02
N GLU A 113 5.92 3.46 -11.13
CA GLU A 113 6.28 2.82 -12.40
C GLU A 113 7.80 2.69 -12.49
N GLY A 114 8.28 1.44 -12.48
CA GLY A 114 9.68 1.10 -12.65
C GLY A 114 10.12 1.01 -14.11
N ILE A 115 11.41 0.68 -14.31
CA ILE A 115 12.02 0.51 -15.63
C ILE A 115 11.25 -0.58 -16.41
N LYS A 116 10.90 -0.28 -17.67
CA LYS A 116 10.05 -1.11 -18.56
C LYS A 116 8.54 -1.05 -18.28
N GLY A 117 8.06 -0.02 -17.57
CA GLY A 117 6.64 0.21 -17.36
C GLY A 117 5.98 -0.72 -16.34
N LYS A 118 6.78 -1.40 -15.51
CA LYS A 118 6.25 -2.27 -14.46
C LYS A 118 5.75 -1.43 -13.30
N VAL A 119 4.48 -1.58 -12.95
CA VAL A 119 3.86 -0.84 -11.85
C VAL A 119 3.86 -1.69 -10.58
N LEU A 120 4.37 -1.13 -9.49
CA LEU A 120 4.23 -1.65 -8.13
C LEU A 120 3.39 -0.67 -7.30
N CYS A 121 2.42 -1.18 -6.57
CA CYS A 121 1.53 -0.42 -5.71
C CYS A 121 1.64 -0.92 -4.27
N ASP A 122 1.77 0.01 -3.35
CA ASP A 122 2.00 -0.23 -1.94
C ASP A 122 0.81 0.27 -1.12
N GLN A 123 0.33 -0.56 -0.21
CA GLN A 123 -0.62 -0.19 0.83
C GLN A 123 0.00 -0.38 2.21
N VAL A 124 -0.22 0.58 3.09
CA VAL A 124 0.16 0.46 4.50
C VAL A 124 -1.06 0.05 5.32
N ILE A 125 -0.86 -0.93 6.19
CA ILE A 125 -1.89 -1.49 7.06
C ILE A 125 -1.34 -1.46 8.48
N VAL A 126 -1.97 -0.69 9.35
CA VAL A 126 -1.56 -0.55 10.75
C VAL A 126 -2.36 -1.51 11.63
N MET A 127 -1.67 -2.15 12.57
CA MET A 127 -2.23 -3.07 13.55
C MET A 127 -1.51 -2.91 14.89
N GLY A 128 -2.09 -2.13 15.80
CA GLY A 128 -1.43 -1.82 17.08
C GLY A 128 -0.16 -0.98 16.83
N ASP A 129 0.97 -1.48 17.31
CA ASP A 129 2.31 -0.89 17.16
C ASP A 129 3.06 -1.38 15.91
N THR A 130 2.46 -2.26 15.12
CA THR A 130 3.06 -2.83 13.91
C THR A 130 2.35 -2.30 12.66
N GLN A 131 3.13 -1.99 11.61
CA GLN A 131 2.62 -1.74 10.27
C GLN A 131 3.09 -2.83 9.30
N SER A 132 2.22 -3.14 8.35
CA SER A 132 2.51 -3.97 7.19
C SER A 132 2.44 -3.12 5.93
N LYS A 133 3.52 -3.07 5.18
CA LYS A 133 3.53 -2.54 3.81
C LYS A 133 3.32 -3.69 2.84
N LEU A 134 2.13 -3.76 2.26
CA LEU A 134 1.74 -4.75 1.25
C LEU A 134 2.01 -4.19 -0.16
N SER A 135 2.96 -4.79 -0.86
CA SER A 135 3.35 -4.44 -2.23
C SER A 135 2.76 -5.43 -3.23
N ILE A 136 1.94 -4.91 -4.15
CA ILE A 136 1.25 -5.66 -5.22
C ILE A 136 1.57 -5.08 -6.60
N LYS A 137 1.33 -5.84 -7.66
CA LYS A 137 1.38 -5.29 -9.02
C LYS A 137 0.23 -4.31 -9.28
N GLY A 138 0.51 -3.32 -10.13
CA GLY A 138 -0.49 -2.34 -10.57
C GLY A 138 -1.72 -2.95 -11.25
N ASP A 139 -1.57 -4.06 -11.97
CA ASP A 139 -2.69 -4.75 -12.65
C ASP A 139 -3.78 -5.20 -11.67
N TYR A 140 -3.43 -5.41 -10.40
CA TYR A 140 -4.33 -5.88 -9.35
C TYR A 140 -4.77 -4.76 -8.40
N VAL A 141 -4.44 -3.49 -8.67
CA VAL A 141 -4.74 -2.40 -7.72
C VAL A 141 -6.23 -2.18 -7.50
N GLY A 142 -7.07 -2.51 -8.49
CA GLY A 142 -8.53 -2.47 -8.35
C GLY A 142 -9.05 -3.49 -7.31
N ASP A 143 -8.31 -4.56 -7.05
CA ASP A 143 -8.68 -5.63 -6.12
C ASP A 143 -8.02 -5.47 -4.74
N ILE A 144 -7.33 -4.35 -4.47
CA ILE A 144 -6.49 -4.24 -3.27
C ILE A 144 -7.27 -4.33 -1.96
N GLU A 145 -8.53 -3.89 -1.92
CA GLU A 145 -9.39 -4.06 -0.74
C GLU A 145 -9.67 -5.54 -0.43
N THR A 146 -9.85 -6.34 -1.48
CA THR A 146 -9.96 -7.80 -1.36
C THR A 146 -8.66 -8.35 -0.79
N PHE A 147 -7.49 -7.90 -1.27
CA PHE A 147 -6.21 -8.34 -0.70
C PHE A 147 -6.04 -7.97 0.75
N ILE A 148 -6.37 -6.73 1.13
CA ILE A 148 -6.29 -6.27 2.51
C ILE A 148 -7.21 -7.13 3.39
N THR A 149 -8.42 -7.44 2.93
CA THR A 149 -9.38 -8.27 3.66
C THR A 149 -8.86 -9.68 3.88
N HIS A 150 -8.36 -10.33 2.82
CA HIS A 150 -7.77 -11.66 2.91
C HIS A 150 -6.50 -11.68 3.76
N TYR A 151 -5.65 -10.67 3.60
CA TYR A 151 -4.42 -10.52 4.37
C TYR A 151 -4.69 -10.32 5.86
N LYS A 152 -5.64 -9.44 6.24
CA LYS A 152 -6.07 -9.27 7.64
C LYS A 152 -6.58 -10.57 8.24
N ARG A 153 -7.39 -11.33 7.50
CA ARG A 153 -7.85 -12.65 7.94
C ARG A 153 -6.69 -13.63 8.16
N HIS A 154 -5.68 -13.58 7.29
CA HIS A 154 -4.48 -14.40 7.44
C HIS A 154 -3.65 -14.00 8.67
N LEU A 155 -3.56 -12.72 8.98
CA LEU A 155 -2.90 -12.22 10.18
C LEU A 155 -3.65 -12.60 11.47
N ASP A 156 -4.98 -12.52 11.44
CA ASP A 156 -5.81 -12.88 12.59
C ASP A 156 -5.70 -14.38 12.92
N SER A 157 -5.53 -15.24 11.91
CA SER A 157 -5.34 -16.68 12.13
C SER A 157 -4.00 -17.00 12.82
N TRP A 158 -2.96 -16.18 12.60
CA TRP A 158 -1.68 -16.34 13.29
C TRP A 158 -1.80 -16.01 14.78
N LYS A 159 -2.59 -14.99 15.14
CA LYS A 159 -2.83 -14.60 16.54
C LYS A 159 -3.60 -15.65 17.35
N GLN A 160 -4.43 -16.46 16.70
CA GLN A 160 -5.22 -17.51 17.36
C GLN A 160 -4.46 -18.82 17.56
N SER A 161 -3.20 -18.90 17.09
CA SER A 161 -2.36 -20.09 17.22
C SER A 161 -1.44 -20.09 18.44
N GLU A 162 -1.57 -19.08 19.29
CA GLU A 162 -0.95 -18.97 20.64
C GLU A 162 -1.94 -19.43 21.72
#